data_AF-A0A6J0L4F9-F1
#
_entry.id   AF-A0A6J0L4F9-F1
#
_cell.length_a   1.000
_cell.length_b   1.000
_cell.length_c   1.000
_cell.angle_alpha   90.00
_cell.angle_beta   90.00
_cell.angle_gamma   90.00
#
_symmetry.space_group_name_H-M   'P 1'
#
loop_
_entity.id
_entity.type
_entity.pdbx_description
1 polymer ?
#
loop_
_entity_poly.entity_id
_entity_poly.type
_entity_poly.pdbx_seq_one_letter_code
_entity_poly.pdbx_strand_id
1 'polypeptide(L)'
;MSGFTLPARLLFLACPSRALHRLHHAKLLLRCKMSSSSSSSSSLTHSITLRKQPTDPVNVAAAAGVSSSDFRNAIDSSLFKNWLRNLESENGILADGTMTLKQVIIQGVDMFGTRIGFLKFKADILDKESGHKVPGIVFARGPAVAVLILLESDDGETYAVLTEQVRVPTGKVVLELPAGMLDDDEGDFVGTAVREVEEEIGIKLKKEDMVDLTAFLDPSTGHRIFPSPGGCDEEMSVFLYRLRVEQETIRQLQGKETGLREHGEFIKVRLVPYRELWRKTADAKVLVSIGLYEMALREGLVPRH
;
A
#
# COMPACT_ATOMS: atom_id res chain seq x y z
N MET A 1 -12.99 43.95 -26.97
CA MET A 1 -13.98 43.78 -28.07
C MET A 1 -13.25 43.26 -29.29
N SER A 2 -13.91 42.41 -30.09
CA SER A 2 -13.40 41.58 -31.20
C SER A 2 -12.48 40.43 -30.71
N GLY A 3 -12.86 39.15 -30.75
CA GLY A 3 -13.86 38.45 -31.56
C GLY A 3 -13.13 37.71 -32.67
N PHE A 4 -12.54 36.55 -32.36
CA PHE A 4 -12.01 35.63 -33.36
C PHE A 4 -12.78 34.31 -33.32
N THR A 5 -13.35 34.06 -34.48
CA THR A 5 -14.28 33.01 -34.91
C THR A 5 -13.58 31.68 -35.16
N LEU A 6 -14.15 30.59 -34.63
CA LEU A 6 -13.91 29.22 -35.10
C LEU A 6 -14.65 28.96 -36.42
N PRO A 7 -14.08 28.20 -37.38
CA PRO A 7 -14.86 27.58 -38.43
C PRO A 7 -15.22 26.13 -38.11
N ALA A 8 -16.38 25.75 -38.65
CA ALA A 8 -17.14 24.56 -38.36
C ALA A 8 -16.73 23.31 -39.17
N ARG A 9 -17.18 22.18 -38.62
CA ARG A 9 -17.44 20.86 -39.22
C ARG A 9 -17.50 20.78 -40.76
N LEU A 10 -16.87 19.73 -41.31
CA LEU A 10 -17.19 19.12 -42.60
C LEU A 10 -17.15 17.58 -42.41
N LEU A 11 -18.30 16.95 -42.27
CA LEU A 11 -19.05 16.16 -43.28
C LEU A 11 -18.73 14.66 -43.24
N PHE A 12 -19.73 13.93 -42.74
CA PHE A 12 -19.95 12.50 -42.88
C PHE A 12 -20.00 12.11 -44.36
N LEU A 13 -19.26 11.06 -44.73
CA LEU A 13 -19.46 10.30 -45.97
C LEU A 13 -19.89 8.88 -45.58
N ALA A 14 -21.03 8.49 -46.12
CA ALA A 14 -21.70 7.22 -45.87
C ALA A 14 -21.48 6.22 -47.02
N CYS A 15 -21.57 4.94 -46.63
CA CYS A 15 -21.85 3.72 -47.42
C CYS A 15 -20.70 3.06 -48.24
N PRO A 16 -20.77 1.74 -48.54
CA PRO A 16 -21.85 0.76 -48.26
C PRO A 16 -21.43 -0.58 -47.61
N SER A 17 -22.46 -1.32 -47.25
CA SER A 17 -22.51 -2.66 -46.66
C SER A 17 -22.02 -3.81 -47.57
N ARG A 18 -21.47 -4.87 -46.94
CA ARG A 18 -21.45 -6.34 -47.26
C ARG A 18 -20.15 -6.90 -46.65
N ALA A 19 -20.07 -8.05 -45.98
CA ALA A 19 -20.90 -9.24 -45.93
C ALA A 19 -20.80 -9.91 -44.55
N LEU A 20 -21.92 -10.46 -44.08
CA LEU A 20 -22.02 -11.31 -42.91
C LEU A 20 -21.44 -12.70 -43.22
N HIS A 21 -20.25 -13.02 -42.68
CA HIS A 21 -19.84 -14.41 -42.52
C HIS A 21 -20.45 -14.97 -41.23
N ARG A 22 -21.49 -15.80 -41.39
CA ARG A 22 -22.00 -16.68 -40.33
C ARG A 22 -20.91 -17.69 -39.97
N LEU A 23 -20.21 -17.46 -38.86
CA LEU A 23 -19.49 -18.52 -38.17
C LEU A 23 -20.50 -19.29 -37.33
N HIS A 24 -20.80 -20.52 -37.76
CA HIS A 24 -21.54 -21.50 -36.98
C HIS A 24 -20.70 -21.90 -35.76
N HIS A 25 -20.90 -21.22 -34.62
CA HIS A 25 -20.45 -21.76 -33.34
C HIS A 25 -21.45 -22.84 -32.89
N ALA A 26 -21.03 -24.10 -33.03
CA ALA A 26 -21.69 -25.23 -32.40
C ALA A 26 -21.69 -24.99 -30.89
N LYS A 27 -22.87 -24.81 -30.30
CA LYS A 27 -23.05 -24.81 -28.84
C LYS A 27 -22.86 -26.24 -28.35
N LEU A 28 -21.66 -26.55 -27.88
CA LEU A 28 -21.42 -27.73 -27.05
C LEU A 28 -22.09 -27.48 -25.70
N LEU A 29 -23.35 -27.89 -25.58
CA LEU A 29 -24.06 -27.95 -24.30
C LEU A 29 -23.46 -29.08 -23.47
N LEU A 30 -22.40 -28.77 -22.72
CA LEU A 30 -21.92 -29.65 -21.65
C LEU A 30 -22.94 -29.59 -20.51
N ARG A 31 -23.90 -30.52 -20.54
CA ARG A 31 -24.88 -30.70 -19.48
C ARG A 31 -24.22 -31.47 -18.33
N CYS A 32 -23.41 -30.77 -17.52
CA CYS A 32 -22.95 -31.31 -16.24
C CYS A 32 -24.15 -31.42 -15.30
N LYS A 33 -24.55 -32.66 -15.01
CA LYS A 33 -25.49 -33.00 -13.95
C LYS A 33 -24.84 -32.55 -12.64
N MET A 34 -25.28 -31.43 -12.06
CA MET A 34 -24.89 -31.06 -10.72
C MET A 34 -25.56 -32.03 -9.74
N SER A 35 -24.77 -32.92 -9.16
CA SER A 35 -25.12 -33.58 -7.91
C SER A 35 -25.24 -32.48 -6.86
N SER A 36 -26.46 -32.22 -6.42
CA SER A 36 -26.73 -31.43 -5.23
C SER A 36 -26.29 -32.23 -4.01
N SER A 37 -24.98 -32.25 -3.73
CA SER A 37 -24.50 -32.55 -2.40
C SER A 37 -24.76 -31.31 -1.56
N SER A 38 -25.89 -31.30 -0.86
CA SER A 38 -26.13 -30.44 0.28
C SER A 38 -25.14 -30.84 1.39
N SER A 39 -23.88 -30.46 1.24
CA SER A 39 -22.98 -30.33 2.37
C SER A 39 -23.44 -29.07 3.09
N SER A 40 -24.06 -29.25 4.26
CA SER A 40 -24.18 -28.19 5.25
C SER A 40 -22.76 -27.80 5.68
N SER A 41 -22.10 -26.98 4.86
CA SER A 41 -20.93 -26.23 5.25
C SER A 41 -21.40 -25.31 6.37
N SER A 42 -21.14 -25.71 7.62
CA SER A 42 -21.27 -24.80 8.75
C SER A 42 -20.42 -23.58 8.43
N SER A 43 -21.06 -22.41 8.28
CA SER A 43 -20.34 -21.15 8.09
C SER A 43 -19.38 -20.98 9.26
N LEU A 44 -18.09 -20.84 8.97
CA LEU A 44 -17.10 -20.57 10.01
C LEU A 44 -17.36 -19.17 10.55
N THR A 45 -17.73 -19.09 11.82
CA THR A 45 -18.06 -17.84 12.50
C THR A 45 -17.35 -17.76 13.84
N HIS A 46 -17.00 -16.54 14.24
CA HIS A 46 -16.40 -16.23 15.52
C HIS A 46 -17.02 -14.93 16.04
N SER A 47 -17.39 -14.88 17.32
CA SER A 47 -17.96 -13.68 17.93
C SER A 47 -16.87 -12.96 18.72
N ILE A 48 -16.70 -11.67 18.46
CA ILE A 48 -15.80 -10.80 19.23
C ILE A 48 -16.61 -9.71 19.93
N THR A 49 -16.12 -9.25 21.08
CA THR A 49 -16.71 -8.11 21.80
C THR A 49 -15.71 -6.96 21.80
N LEU A 50 -16.16 -5.80 21.33
CA LEU A 50 -15.37 -4.57 21.32
C LEU A 50 -15.67 -3.74 22.57
N ARG A 51 -14.65 -3.08 23.12
CA ARG A 51 -14.75 -2.18 24.29
C ARG A 51 -15.71 -1.02 24.04
N LYS A 52 -15.73 -0.46 22.81
CA LYS A 52 -16.61 0.66 22.44
C LYS A 52 -18.07 0.26 22.18
N GLN A 53 -18.38 -1.03 22.13
CA GLN A 53 -19.75 -1.55 21.96
C GLN A 53 -19.94 -2.90 22.70
N PRO A 54 -19.85 -2.92 24.04
CA PRO A 54 -19.75 -4.16 24.81
C PRO A 54 -21.05 -4.99 24.84
N THR A 55 -22.19 -4.37 24.54
CA THR A 55 -23.51 -5.02 24.51
C THR A 55 -23.87 -5.61 23.14
N ASP A 56 -23.10 -5.29 22.11
CA ASP A 56 -23.36 -5.66 20.71
C ASP A 56 -22.16 -6.45 20.16
N PRO A 57 -22.10 -7.77 20.36
CA PRO A 57 -21.03 -8.61 19.82
C PRO A 57 -20.97 -8.51 18.29
N VAL A 58 -19.75 -8.46 17.75
CA VAL A 58 -19.49 -8.46 16.31
C VAL A 58 -19.31 -9.88 15.83
N ASN A 59 -20.09 -10.28 14.84
CA ASN A 59 -19.88 -11.54 14.15
C ASN A 59 -18.77 -11.40 13.11
N VAL A 60 -17.73 -12.21 13.23
CA VAL A 60 -16.70 -12.40 12.20
C VAL A 60 -17.01 -13.70 11.49
N ALA A 61 -17.11 -13.68 10.16
CA ALA A 61 -17.45 -14.86 9.36
C ALA A 61 -16.44 -15.06 8.23
N ALA A 62 -16.24 -16.32 7.83
CA ALA A 62 -15.48 -16.66 6.64
C ALA A 62 -16.37 -16.61 5.39
N ALA A 63 -15.90 -15.97 4.31
CA ALA A 63 -16.50 -16.11 2.99
C ALA A 63 -16.29 -17.53 2.44
N ALA A 64 -17.05 -17.88 1.40
CA ALA A 64 -16.86 -19.15 0.70
C ALA A 64 -15.43 -19.28 0.16
N GLY A 65 -14.78 -20.40 0.44
CA GLY A 65 -13.41 -20.71 0.00
C GLY A 65 -12.31 -20.40 1.01
N VAL A 66 -12.60 -19.64 2.08
CA VAL A 66 -11.64 -19.44 3.18
C VAL A 66 -11.60 -20.68 4.06
N SER A 67 -10.42 -21.26 4.27
CA SER A 67 -10.24 -22.48 5.07
C SER A 67 -10.38 -22.19 6.58
N SER A 68 -10.63 -23.23 7.38
CA SER A 68 -10.71 -23.10 8.84
C SER A 68 -9.38 -22.68 9.47
N SER A 69 -8.24 -23.01 8.87
CA SER A 69 -6.92 -22.53 9.33
C SER A 69 -6.72 -21.06 8.99
N ASP A 70 -7.03 -20.66 7.75
CA ASP A 70 -6.84 -19.27 7.31
C ASP A 70 -7.76 -18.32 8.07
N PHE A 71 -9.00 -18.75 8.33
CA PHE A 71 -9.94 -17.98 9.13
C PHE A 71 -9.43 -17.73 10.56
N ARG A 72 -8.86 -18.77 11.20
CA ARG A 72 -8.24 -18.63 12.52
C ARG A 72 -7.02 -17.72 12.48
N ASN A 73 -6.11 -17.97 11.54
CA ASN A 73 -4.93 -17.14 11.34
C ASN A 73 -5.31 -15.67 11.11
N ALA A 74 -6.36 -15.40 10.33
CA ALA A 74 -6.85 -14.05 10.06
C ALA A 74 -7.30 -13.35 11.34
N ILE A 75 -8.13 -14.00 12.16
CA ILE A 75 -8.60 -13.45 13.43
C ILE A 75 -7.44 -13.23 14.41
N ASP A 76 -6.48 -14.16 14.41
CA ASP A 76 -5.34 -14.10 15.31
C ASP A 76 -4.21 -13.17 14.85
N SER A 77 -4.25 -12.70 13.60
CA SER A 77 -3.21 -11.84 13.03
C SER A 77 -3.11 -10.47 13.68
N SER A 78 -1.90 -9.93 13.67
CA SER A 78 -1.63 -8.54 14.00
C SER A 78 -2.44 -7.59 13.12
N LEU A 79 -2.56 -7.84 11.81
CA LEU A 79 -3.28 -7.02 10.84
C LEU A 79 -4.72 -6.79 11.29
N PHE A 80 -5.44 -7.87 11.56
CA PHE A 80 -6.85 -7.77 11.99
C PHE A 80 -6.98 -7.14 13.38
N LYS A 81 -6.10 -7.52 14.32
CA LYS A 81 -6.13 -6.99 15.69
C LYS A 81 -5.75 -5.50 15.76
N ASN A 82 -4.80 -5.04 14.94
CA ASN A 82 -4.43 -3.64 14.78
C ASN A 82 -5.59 -2.84 14.20
N TRP A 83 -6.21 -3.33 13.13
CA TRP A 83 -7.37 -2.67 12.54
C TRP A 83 -8.50 -2.48 13.56
N LEU A 84 -8.83 -3.52 14.34
CA LEU A 84 -9.81 -3.41 15.43
C LEU A 84 -9.39 -2.39 16.49
N ARG A 85 -8.12 -2.37 16.92
CA ARG A 85 -7.61 -1.36 17.86
C ARG A 85 -7.75 0.06 17.31
N ASN A 86 -7.46 0.26 16.04
CA ASN A 86 -7.56 1.57 15.40
C ASN A 86 -9.00 2.08 15.38
N LEU A 87 -9.98 1.20 15.10
CA LEU A 87 -11.41 1.55 15.19
C LEU A 87 -11.81 2.07 16.58
N GLU A 88 -11.24 1.51 17.64
CA GLU A 88 -11.57 1.83 19.04
C GLU A 88 -10.70 2.91 19.68
N SER A 89 -9.64 3.34 18.98
CA SER A 89 -8.70 4.37 19.44
C SER A 89 -9.40 5.72 19.64
N GLU A 90 -8.72 6.69 20.25
CA GLU A 90 -9.30 8.03 20.52
C GLU A 90 -9.76 8.74 19.23
N ASN A 91 -9.03 8.55 18.13
CA ASN A 91 -9.36 9.10 16.81
C ASN A 91 -10.06 8.06 15.90
N GLY A 92 -10.42 6.90 16.45
CA GLY A 92 -11.05 5.81 15.73
C GLY A 92 -12.51 6.11 15.40
N ILE A 93 -13.02 5.51 14.33
CA ILE A 93 -14.40 5.77 13.87
C ILE A 93 -15.48 5.25 14.84
N LEU A 94 -15.13 4.42 15.83
CA LEU A 94 -16.05 3.99 16.90
C LEU A 94 -15.86 4.81 18.19
N ALA A 95 -14.97 5.80 18.21
CA ALA A 95 -14.54 6.47 19.43
C ALA A 95 -15.68 7.19 20.16
N ASP A 96 -16.51 7.91 19.39
CA ASP A 96 -17.61 8.76 19.87
C ASP A 96 -18.96 8.02 19.93
N GLY A 97 -18.99 6.76 19.48
CA GLY A 97 -20.18 5.92 19.48
C GLY A 97 -21.23 6.29 18.42
N THR A 98 -20.94 7.17 17.47
CA THR A 98 -21.84 7.50 16.35
C THR A 98 -21.93 6.36 15.33
N MET A 99 -20.84 5.62 15.15
CA MET A 99 -20.77 4.45 14.28
C MET A 99 -20.79 3.14 15.09
N THR A 100 -21.12 2.03 14.43
CA THR A 100 -21.07 0.68 15.01
C THR A 100 -20.63 -0.35 13.98
N LEU A 101 -19.72 -1.24 14.38
CA LEU A 101 -19.33 -2.40 13.58
C LEU A 101 -20.33 -3.52 13.85
N LYS A 102 -21.03 -4.02 12.82
CA LYS A 102 -22.00 -5.12 12.97
C LYS A 102 -21.43 -6.48 12.59
N GLN A 103 -20.59 -6.51 11.57
CA GLN A 103 -20.04 -7.76 11.04
C GLN A 103 -18.71 -7.53 10.34
N VAL A 104 -17.86 -8.55 10.36
CA VAL A 104 -16.71 -8.66 9.47
C VAL A 104 -16.82 -9.96 8.67
N ILE A 105 -16.57 -9.89 7.37
CA ILE A 105 -16.49 -11.05 6.48
C ILE A 105 -15.05 -11.16 5.96
N ILE A 106 -14.31 -12.17 6.41
CA ILE A 106 -12.98 -12.49 5.89
C ILE A 106 -13.13 -13.10 4.49
N GLN A 107 -12.55 -12.44 3.49
CA GLN A 107 -12.71 -12.78 2.08
C GLN A 107 -11.51 -13.50 1.47
N GLY A 108 -10.31 -13.26 1.99
CA GLY A 108 -9.08 -13.87 1.48
C GLY A 108 -7.92 -13.66 2.44
N VAL A 109 -7.03 -14.65 2.46
CA VAL A 109 -5.82 -14.67 3.29
C VAL A 109 -4.68 -15.12 2.39
N ASP A 110 -3.63 -14.32 2.33
CA ASP A 110 -2.40 -14.64 1.61
C ASP A 110 -1.29 -14.89 2.64
N MET A 111 -0.82 -16.14 2.72
CA MET A 111 0.22 -16.57 3.65
C MET A 111 1.61 -16.40 3.04
N PHE A 112 2.54 -15.78 3.77
CA PHE A 112 3.96 -15.73 3.42
C PHE A 112 4.74 -16.63 4.37
N GLY A 113 4.99 -17.86 3.95
CA GLY A 113 5.50 -18.89 4.86
C GLY A 113 4.48 -19.19 5.96
N THR A 114 4.85 -18.92 7.21
CA THR A 114 3.98 -19.15 8.39
C THR A 114 3.18 -17.93 8.81
N ARG A 115 3.49 -16.73 8.30
CA ARG A 115 2.82 -15.47 8.65
C ARG A 115 1.75 -15.09 7.64
N ILE A 116 0.79 -14.28 8.06
CA ILE A 116 -0.12 -13.60 7.11
C ILE A 116 0.64 -12.46 6.46
N GLY A 117 0.71 -12.49 5.13
CA GLY A 117 1.20 -11.37 4.33
C GLY A 117 0.10 -10.36 4.07
N PHE A 118 -1.03 -10.82 3.51
CA PHE A 118 -2.18 -9.96 3.23
C PHE A 118 -3.48 -10.56 3.73
N LEU A 119 -4.39 -9.68 4.13
CA LEU A 119 -5.73 -10.03 4.54
C LEU A 119 -6.74 -9.15 3.80
N LYS A 120 -7.75 -9.78 3.20
CA LYS A 120 -8.86 -9.07 2.57
C LYS A 120 -10.15 -9.37 3.30
N PHE A 121 -10.87 -8.33 3.70
CA PHE A 121 -12.16 -8.49 4.36
C PHE A 121 -13.12 -7.33 4.05
N LYS A 122 -14.38 -7.56 4.40
CA LYS A 122 -15.43 -6.53 4.38
C LYS A 122 -15.95 -6.31 5.79
N ALA A 123 -15.91 -5.07 6.25
CA ALA A 123 -16.52 -4.61 7.49
C ALA A 123 -17.88 -3.95 7.19
N ASP A 124 -18.91 -4.38 7.91
CA ASP A 124 -20.22 -3.75 7.88
C ASP A 124 -20.30 -2.74 9.03
N ILE A 125 -20.01 -1.49 8.73
CA ILE A 125 -20.06 -0.36 9.67
C ILE A 125 -21.28 0.50 9.34
N LEU A 126 -22.08 0.78 10.35
CA LEU A 126 -23.29 1.59 10.25
C LEU A 126 -23.10 2.91 10.99
N ASP A 127 -23.55 3.99 10.35
CA ASP A 127 -23.87 5.23 11.04
C ASP A 127 -25.19 5.05 11.79
N LYS A 128 -25.20 5.31 13.10
CA LYS A 128 -26.39 5.05 13.94
C LYS A 128 -27.51 6.06 13.71
N GLU A 129 -27.18 7.27 13.29
CA GLU A 129 -28.18 8.32 13.04
C GLU A 129 -28.95 8.04 11.74
N SER A 130 -28.24 7.87 10.63
CA SER A 130 -28.86 7.63 9.32
C SER A 130 -29.23 6.16 9.07
N GLY A 131 -28.62 5.22 9.78
CA GLY A 131 -28.74 3.79 9.53
C GLY A 131 -28.04 3.32 8.25
N HIS A 132 -27.29 4.20 7.56
CA HIS A 132 -26.58 3.85 6.34
C HIS A 132 -25.24 3.17 6.61
N LYS A 133 -24.83 2.30 5.68
CA LYS A 133 -23.50 1.66 5.70
C LYS A 133 -22.47 2.60 5.10
N VAL A 134 -21.31 2.71 5.75
CA VAL A 134 -20.12 3.30 5.14
C VAL A 134 -19.37 2.24 4.31
N PRO A 135 -18.58 2.64 3.29
CA PRO A 135 -17.71 1.70 2.58
C PRO A 135 -16.76 1.01 3.56
N GLY A 136 -16.71 -0.33 3.50
CA GLY A 136 -15.93 -1.12 4.45
C GLY A 136 -15.12 -2.24 3.80
N ILE A 137 -14.72 -2.07 2.53
CA ILE A 137 -13.76 -2.99 1.91
C ILE A 137 -12.38 -2.66 2.48
N VAL A 138 -11.69 -3.67 3.01
CA VAL A 138 -10.36 -3.50 3.60
C VAL A 138 -9.39 -4.51 2.96
N PHE A 139 -8.32 -3.97 2.38
CA PHE A 139 -7.10 -4.69 2.06
C PHE A 139 -6.07 -4.38 3.15
N ALA A 140 -5.99 -5.28 4.13
CA ALA A 140 -5.07 -5.17 5.23
C ALA A 140 -3.72 -5.75 4.86
N ARG A 141 -2.71 -4.89 4.85
CA ARG A 141 -1.30 -5.24 4.64
C ARG A 141 -0.39 -4.73 5.76
N GLY A 142 -0.92 -3.88 6.63
CA GLY A 142 -0.22 -3.41 7.82
C GLY A 142 0.82 -2.33 7.55
N PRO A 143 1.65 -2.03 8.56
CA PRO A 143 2.56 -0.91 8.52
C PRO A 143 3.79 -1.18 7.64
N ALA A 144 4.31 -0.12 7.05
CA ALA A 144 5.47 -0.15 6.16
C ALA A 144 6.43 1.00 6.45
N VAL A 145 7.64 0.89 5.89
CA VAL A 145 8.68 1.93 5.97
C VAL A 145 9.20 2.24 4.58
N ALA A 146 9.52 3.50 4.34
CA ALA A 146 10.22 3.94 3.14
C ALA A 146 11.40 4.85 3.51
N VAL A 147 12.45 4.84 2.70
CA VAL A 147 13.66 5.62 2.98
C VAL A 147 14.00 6.53 1.80
N LEU A 148 13.99 7.84 2.04
CA LEU A 148 14.58 8.84 1.16
C LEU A 148 16.09 8.87 1.39
N ILE A 149 16.85 8.31 0.46
CA ILE A 149 18.31 8.29 0.53
C ILE A 149 18.85 9.36 -0.41
N LEU A 150 19.60 10.32 0.13
CA LEU A 150 20.27 11.36 -0.63
C LEU A 150 21.79 11.17 -0.57
N LEU A 151 22.40 11.07 -1.75
CA LEU A 151 23.83 10.94 -1.93
C LEU A 151 24.37 12.28 -2.43
N GLU A 152 25.15 12.97 -1.60
CA GLU A 152 25.88 14.18 -1.99
C GLU A 152 27.20 13.76 -2.62
N SER A 153 27.38 14.02 -3.91
CA SER A 153 28.64 13.74 -4.60
C SER A 153 29.68 14.81 -4.24
N ASP A 154 30.95 14.44 -4.32
CA ASP A 154 32.12 15.33 -4.26
C ASP A 154 32.09 16.53 -5.24
N ASP A 155 31.32 16.45 -6.34
CA ASP A 155 31.08 17.56 -7.29
C ASP A 155 29.99 18.55 -6.85
N GLY A 156 29.34 18.30 -5.70
CA GLY A 156 28.30 19.13 -5.12
C GLY A 156 26.87 18.83 -5.60
N GLU A 157 26.67 17.90 -6.54
CA GLU A 157 25.33 17.48 -6.96
C GLU A 157 24.78 16.43 -5.96
N THR A 158 23.50 16.56 -5.61
CA THR A 158 22.79 15.60 -4.74
C THR A 158 21.88 14.70 -5.56
N TYR A 159 22.00 13.39 -5.36
CA TYR A 159 21.18 12.38 -6.02
C TYR A 159 20.28 11.66 -5.02
N ALA A 160 19.01 11.47 -5.37
CA ALA A 160 18.13 10.57 -4.66
C ALA A 160 18.26 9.14 -5.22
N VAL A 161 18.30 8.16 -4.32
CA VAL A 161 18.30 6.73 -4.69
C VAL A 161 16.87 6.23 -4.78
N LEU A 162 16.52 5.67 -5.93
CA LEU A 162 15.23 5.05 -6.22
C LEU A 162 15.43 3.61 -6.69
N THR A 163 14.38 2.81 -6.59
CA THR A 163 14.28 1.47 -7.15
C THR A 163 13.29 1.48 -8.31
N GLU A 164 13.64 0.80 -9.40
CA GLU A 164 12.75 0.53 -10.52
C GLU A 164 12.24 -0.90 -10.37
N GLN A 165 10.94 -1.05 -10.09
CA GLN A 165 10.32 -2.33 -9.75
C GLN A 165 9.05 -2.59 -10.56
N VAL A 166 8.74 -3.86 -10.79
CA VAL A 166 7.48 -4.29 -11.40
C VAL A 166 6.37 -4.25 -10.34
N ARG A 167 5.35 -3.42 -10.56
CA ARG A 167 4.18 -3.33 -9.68
C ARG A 167 2.94 -3.87 -10.40
N VAL A 168 2.66 -5.15 -10.20
CA VAL A 168 1.46 -5.82 -10.75
C VAL A 168 0.16 -5.07 -10.44
N PRO A 169 -0.08 -4.52 -9.23
CA PRO A 169 -1.31 -3.79 -8.92
C PRO A 169 -1.55 -2.55 -9.80
N THR A 170 -0.49 -1.92 -10.31
CA THR A 170 -0.58 -0.76 -11.21
C THR A 170 -0.40 -1.14 -12.68
N GLY A 171 -0.03 -2.39 -12.97
CA GLY A 171 0.31 -2.89 -14.31
C GLY A 171 1.52 -2.20 -14.93
N LYS A 172 2.41 -1.60 -14.12
CA LYS A 172 3.51 -0.76 -14.57
C LYS A 172 4.82 -1.14 -13.90
N VAL A 173 5.91 -0.79 -14.56
CA VAL A 173 7.21 -0.60 -13.88
C VAL A 173 7.19 0.80 -13.27
N VAL A 174 7.48 0.89 -11.98
CA VAL A 174 7.42 2.13 -11.21
C VAL A 174 8.80 2.45 -10.66
N LEU A 175 9.15 3.72 -10.71
CA LEU A 175 10.34 4.27 -10.07
C LEU A 175 9.94 4.78 -8.68
N GLU A 176 10.51 4.25 -7.62
CA GLU A 176 9.98 4.47 -6.28
C GLU A 176 11.06 4.53 -5.20
N LEU A 177 10.69 4.99 -4.00
CA LEU A 177 11.60 4.84 -2.87
C LEU A 177 11.77 3.35 -2.51
N PRO A 178 12.98 2.96 -2.08
CA PRO A 178 13.20 1.74 -1.33
C PRO A 178 12.23 1.65 -0.14
N ALA A 179 11.55 0.52 0.00
CA ALA A 179 10.50 0.37 0.99
C ALA A 179 10.22 -1.10 1.34
N GLY A 180 9.87 -1.36 2.60
CA GLY A 180 9.56 -2.69 3.09
C GLY A 180 8.40 -2.69 4.08
N MET A 181 7.75 -3.84 4.22
CA MET A 181 6.71 -4.04 5.23
C MET A 181 7.37 -4.39 6.56
N LEU A 182 6.76 -3.97 7.66
CA LEU A 182 7.25 -4.34 8.98
C LEU A 182 6.77 -5.73 9.35
N ASP A 183 7.68 -6.53 9.89
CA ASP A 183 7.31 -7.78 10.54
C ASP A 183 6.75 -7.50 11.94
N ASP A 184 5.82 -8.33 12.38
CA ASP A 184 4.97 -8.13 13.56
C ASP A 184 5.71 -8.10 14.90
N ASP A 185 6.99 -8.49 14.93
CA ASP A 185 7.63 -8.97 16.16
C ASP A 185 8.64 -8.03 16.83
N GLU A 186 9.08 -6.91 16.23
CA GLU A 186 10.17 -6.14 16.87
C GLU A 186 9.95 -4.64 17.10
N GLY A 187 8.95 -4.00 16.49
CA GLY A 187 8.77 -2.55 16.65
C GLY A 187 10.01 -1.72 16.26
N ASP A 188 11.00 -2.35 15.62
CA ASP A 188 12.23 -1.73 15.15
C ASP A 188 12.02 -1.25 13.72
N PHE A 189 11.25 -0.16 13.59
CA PHE A 189 10.98 0.51 12.32
C PHE A 189 12.30 0.83 11.59
N VAL A 190 13.30 1.30 12.33
CA VAL A 190 14.57 1.73 11.75
C VAL A 190 15.44 0.54 11.35
N GLY A 191 15.51 -0.51 12.18
CA GLY A 191 16.24 -1.74 11.85
C GLY A 191 15.65 -2.44 10.63
N THR A 192 14.32 -2.48 10.53
CA THR A 192 13.65 -3.02 9.34
C THR A 192 13.94 -2.16 8.11
N ALA A 193 13.80 -0.83 8.21
CA ALA A 193 14.11 0.08 7.10
C ALA A 193 15.57 -0.07 6.62
N VAL A 194 16.53 -0.22 7.54
CA VAL A 194 17.93 -0.47 7.22
C VAL A 194 18.12 -1.78 6.49
N ARG A 195 17.55 -2.89 7.00
CA ARG A 195 17.67 -4.23 6.39
C ARG A 195 17.12 -4.26 4.96
N GLU A 196 15.91 -3.75 4.77
CA GLU A 196 15.23 -3.74 3.48
C GLU A 196 16.02 -2.92 2.45
N VAL A 197 16.49 -1.73 2.82
CA VAL A 197 17.31 -0.90 1.93
C VAL A 197 18.66 -1.55 1.61
N GLU A 198 19.30 -2.19 2.60
CA GLU A 198 20.55 -2.91 2.39
C GLU A 198 20.39 -4.03 1.36
N GLU A 199 19.27 -4.76 1.41
CA GLU A 199 18.93 -5.81 0.44
C GLU A 199 18.61 -5.23 -0.95
N GLU A 200 17.84 -4.14 -1.00
CA GLU A 200 17.38 -3.53 -2.26
C GLU A 200 18.45 -2.70 -3.00
N ILE A 201 19.45 -2.15 -2.30
CA ILE A 201 20.43 -1.21 -2.89
C ILE A 201 21.86 -1.72 -2.73
N GLY A 202 22.14 -2.47 -1.67
CA GLY A 202 23.47 -2.97 -1.34
C GLY A 202 24.41 -1.88 -0.80
N ILE A 203 23.88 -0.89 -0.07
CA ILE A 203 24.64 0.11 0.69
C ILE A 203 24.34 -0.13 2.16
N LYS A 204 25.39 -0.26 2.99
CA LYS A 204 25.22 -0.39 4.43
C LYS A 204 24.79 0.93 5.06
N LEU A 205 23.74 0.89 5.85
CA LEU A 205 23.21 2.07 6.51
C LEU A 205 23.45 1.99 8.00
N LYS A 206 23.75 3.13 8.59
CA LYS A 206 23.86 3.29 10.04
C LYS A 206 22.53 3.75 10.60
N LYS A 207 21.98 2.99 11.54
CA LYS A 207 20.69 3.29 12.19
C LYS A 207 20.70 4.66 12.86
N GLU A 208 21.84 5.06 13.42
CA GLU A 208 22.07 6.34 14.09
C GLU A 208 22.03 7.57 13.17
N ASP A 209 22.24 7.39 11.87
CA ASP A 209 22.22 8.49 10.88
C ASP A 209 20.83 8.65 10.21
N MET A 210 19.86 7.81 10.58
CA MET A 210 18.48 7.89 10.09
C MET A 210 17.70 9.01 10.78
N VAL A 211 17.01 9.82 9.99
CA VAL A 211 16.10 10.85 10.49
C VAL A 211 14.67 10.45 10.15
N ASP A 212 13.82 10.28 11.17
CA ASP A 212 12.38 10.03 10.97
C ASP A 212 11.70 11.32 10.48
N LEU A 213 11.36 11.39 9.18
CA LEU A 213 10.66 12.54 8.61
C LEU A 213 9.20 12.61 9.07
N THR A 214 8.59 11.45 9.33
CA THR A 214 7.21 11.37 9.81
C THR A 214 7.06 11.80 11.26
N ALA A 215 8.13 11.77 12.06
CA ALA A 215 8.16 12.31 13.42
C ALA A 215 7.99 13.85 13.47
N PHE A 216 8.13 14.56 12.35
CA PHE A 216 7.85 16.00 12.27
C PHE A 216 6.37 16.33 12.04
N LEU A 217 5.53 15.33 11.78
CA LEU A 217 4.09 15.55 11.70
C LEU A 217 3.50 15.87 13.07
N ASP A 218 2.30 16.46 13.08
CA ASP A 218 1.58 16.68 14.34
C ASP A 218 1.26 15.32 15.01
N PRO A 219 1.41 15.18 16.34
CA PRO A 219 1.12 13.92 17.04
C PRO A 219 -0.30 13.38 16.82
N SER A 220 -1.28 14.22 16.52
CA SER A 220 -2.65 13.80 16.20
C SER A 220 -2.75 12.95 14.93
N THR A 221 -1.74 13.02 14.06
CA THR A 221 -1.63 12.16 12.86
C THR A 221 -1.11 10.76 13.16
N GLY A 222 -0.68 10.50 14.40
CA GLY A 222 0.02 9.28 14.78
C GLY A 222 1.45 9.18 14.24
N HIS A 223 1.98 10.26 13.65
CA HIS A 223 3.27 10.28 12.94
C HIS A 223 3.32 9.22 11.82
N ARG A 224 2.23 9.08 11.06
CA ARG A 224 2.10 8.13 9.95
C ARG A 224 1.52 8.82 8.72
N ILE A 225 1.85 8.28 7.55
CA ILE A 225 1.23 8.66 6.29
C ILE A 225 0.38 7.51 5.76
N PHE A 226 -0.77 7.86 5.17
CA PHE A 226 -1.63 6.90 4.47
C PHE A 226 -1.53 7.14 2.97
N PRO A 227 -0.99 6.21 2.17
CA PRO A 227 -0.88 6.40 0.72
C PRO A 227 -2.25 6.44 0.03
N SER A 228 -3.18 5.59 0.47
CA SER A 228 -4.52 5.45 -0.12
C SER A 228 -5.51 4.85 0.88
N PRO A 229 -6.00 5.64 1.87
CA PRO A 229 -6.82 5.15 2.99
C PRO A 229 -8.24 4.73 2.59
N GLY A 230 -8.64 4.85 1.32
CA GLY A 230 -9.97 4.47 0.85
C GLY A 230 -10.25 2.96 0.83
N GLY A 231 -9.21 2.12 0.90
CA GLY A 231 -9.38 0.66 0.90
C GLY A 231 -8.17 -0.14 1.37
N CYS A 232 -7.10 0.53 1.81
CA CYS A 232 -5.91 -0.11 2.35
C CYS A 232 -5.56 0.51 3.70
N ASP A 233 -5.16 -0.33 4.65
CA ASP A 233 -4.77 0.09 6.01
C ASP A 233 -3.28 0.48 6.13
N GLU A 234 -2.57 0.55 5.00
CA GLU A 234 -1.14 0.82 4.99
C GLU A 234 -0.82 2.16 5.64
N GLU A 235 -0.17 2.06 6.80
CA GLU A 235 0.44 3.17 7.52
C GLU A 235 1.94 3.14 7.28
N MET A 236 2.49 4.22 6.75
CA MET A 236 3.90 4.28 6.43
C MET A 236 4.65 5.30 7.28
N SER A 237 5.83 4.92 7.74
CA SER A 237 6.85 5.84 8.26
C SER A 237 7.88 6.13 7.18
N VAL A 238 8.35 7.38 7.13
CA VAL A 238 9.33 7.80 6.13
C VAL A 238 10.60 8.25 6.84
N PHE A 239 11.72 7.68 6.45
CA PHE A 239 13.05 8.05 6.96
C PHE A 239 13.86 8.77 5.89
N LEU A 240 14.76 9.64 6.34
CA LEU A 240 15.80 10.28 5.53
C LEU A 240 17.14 9.66 5.92
N TYR A 241 17.93 9.31 4.91
CA TYR A 241 19.34 9.00 5.04
C TYR A 241 20.17 9.89 4.13
N ARG A 242 21.27 10.45 4.61
CA ARG A 242 22.17 11.28 3.81
C ARG A 242 23.59 10.78 3.92
N LEU A 243 24.28 10.72 2.78
CA LEU A 243 25.66 10.28 2.73
C LEU A 243 26.44 11.10 1.70
N ARG A 244 27.67 11.48 2.05
CA ARG A 244 28.64 11.97 1.07
C ARG A 244 29.36 10.81 0.42
N VAL A 245 29.42 10.81 -0.90
CA VAL A 245 30.05 9.74 -1.69
C VAL A 245 30.90 10.32 -2.81
N GLU A 246 31.83 9.51 -3.30
CA GLU A 246 32.57 9.86 -4.52
C GLU A 246 31.67 9.68 -5.75
N GLN A 247 31.92 10.44 -6.81
CA GLN A 247 31.18 10.31 -8.07
C GLN A 247 31.23 8.88 -8.64
N GLU A 248 32.30 8.13 -8.36
CA GLU A 248 32.44 6.74 -8.76
C GLU A 248 31.40 5.83 -8.08
N THR A 249 31.06 6.07 -6.81
CA THR A 249 29.98 5.34 -6.12
C THR A 249 28.63 5.58 -6.80
N ILE A 250 28.34 6.82 -7.23
CA ILE A 250 27.11 7.15 -7.99
C ILE A 250 27.05 6.33 -9.28
N ARG A 251 28.16 6.24 -10.02
CA ARG A 251 28.24 5.47 -11.27
C ARG A 251 28.05 3.97 -11.05
N GLN A 252 28.64 3.42 -9.99
CA GLN A 252 28.54 2.00 -9.66
C GLN A 252 27.12 1.58 -9.24
N LEU A 253 26.41 2.46 -8.55
CA LEU A 253 25.03 2.21 -8.13
C LEU A 253 24.03 2.37 -9.27
N GLN A 254 24.30 3.26 -10.24
CA GLN A 254 23.38 3.53 -11.33
C GLN A 254 23.11 2.28 -12.20
N GLY A 255 21.87 1.81 -12.16
CA GLY A 255 21.42 0.67 -12.93
C GLY A 255 21.86 -0.68 -12.36
N LYS A 256 22.44 -0.71 -11.16
CA LYS A 256 22.76 -1.95 -10.44
C LYS A 256 21.49 -2.78 -10.25
N GLU A 257 21.56 -4.05 -10.57
CA GLU A 257 20.46 -5.00 -10.40
C GLU A 257 20.61 -5.69 -9.04
N THR A 258 19.54 -5.70 -8.26
CA THR A 258 19.48 -6.13 -6.86
C THR A 258 18.17 -6.90 -6.60
N GLY A 259 17.88 -7.21 -5.34
CA GLY A 259 16.70 -8.00 -4.94
C GLY A 259 16.90 -9.51 -5.07
N LEU A 260 15.98 -10.26 -4.46
CA LEU A 260 15.99 -11.71 -4.48
C LEU A 260 15.35 -12.26 -5.77
N ARG A 261 16.16 -12.40 -6.82
CA ARG A 261 15.69 -12.91 -8.12
C ARG A 261 15.00 -14.27 -8.06
N GLU A 262 15.48 -15.16 -7.20
CA GLU A 262 14.88 -16.49 -6.99
C GLU A 262 13.46 -16.40 -6.40
N HIS A 263 13.16 -15.28 -5.73
CA HIS A 263 11.85 -14.95 -5.17
C HIS A 263 11.02 -14.03 -6.09
N GLY A 264 11.51 -13.74 -7.31
CA GLY A 264 10.80 -12.92 -8.30
C GLY A 264 10.94 -11.41 -8.11
N GLU A 265 11.87 -10.97 -7.26
CA GLU A 265 12.16 -9.55 -7.04
C GLU A 265 13.19 -9.06 -8.05
N PHE A 266 12.71 -8.33 -9.05
CA PHE A 266 13.54 -7.70 -10.08
C PHE A 266 13.68 -6.22 -9.77
N ILE A 267 14.71 -5.88 -9.02
CA ILE A 267 14.96 -4.51 -8.57
C ILE A 267 16.14 -3.94 -9.34
N LYS A 268 16.00 -2.70 -9.82
CA LYS A 268 17.09 -1.97 -10.45
C LYS A 268 17.25 -0.59 -9.82
N VAL A 269 18.45 -0.30 -9.35
CA VAL A 269 18.77 0.97 -8.69
C VAL A 269 18.85 2.11 -9.71
N ARG A 270 18.31 3.27 -9.35
CA ARG A 270 18.24 4.48 -10.18
C ARG A 270 18.58 5.71 -9.34
N LEU A 271 19.60 6.45 -9.75
CA LEU A 271 20.00 7.70 -9.14
C LEU A 271 19.40 8.84 -9.96
N VAL A 272 18.70 9.74 -9.28
CA VAL A 272 18.03 10.88 -9.89
C VAL A 272 18.51 12.16 -9.22
N PRO A 273 18.99 13.18 -9.96
CA PRO A 273 19.31 14.47 -9.37
C PRO A 273 18.12 14.99 -8.54
N TYR A 274 18.38 15.33 -7.27
CA TYR A 274 17.32 15.64 -6.31
C TYR A 274 16.40 16.78 -6.81
N ARG A 275 16.98 17.79 -7.46
CA ARG A 275 16.26 18.92 -8.06
C ARG A 275 15.21 18.51 -9.11
N GLU A 276 15.39 17.35 -9.75
CA GLU A 276 14.46 16.81 -10.74
C GLU A 276 13.50 15.77 -10.18
N LEU A 277 13.76 15.25 -8.97
CA LEU A 277 13.09 14.08 -8.40
C LEU A 277 11.57 14.17 -8.45
N TRP A 278 11.00 15.31 -8.07
CA TRP A 278 9.55 15.53 -8.02
C TRP A 278 8.85 15.41 -9.38
N ARG A 279 9.59 15.42 -10.49
CA ARG A 279 9.06 15.29 -11.86
C ARG A 279 9.26 13.90 -12.46
N LYS A 280 9.96 12.99 -11.77
CA LYS A 280 10.47 11.74 -12.37
C LYS A 280 9.64 10.52 -12.03
N THR A 281 8.69 10.64 -11.11
CA THR A 281 7.84 9.51 -10.71
C THR A 281 6.44 9.95 -10.26
N ALA A 282 5.49 9.01 -10.37
CA ALA A 282 4.15 9.09 -9.81
C ALA A 282 4.04 8.41 -8.44
N ASP A 283 5.14 7.92 -7.89
CA ASP A 283 5.18 7.26 -6.59
C ASP A 283 4.89 8.24 -5.45
N ALA A 284 3.79 8.00 -4.73
CA ALA A 284 3.31 8.93 -3.70
C ALA A 284 4.31 9.08 -2.54
N LYS A 285 5.01 8.00 -2.14
CA LYS A 285 6.01 8.06 -1.06
C LYS A 285 7.19 8.95 -1.43
N VAL A 286 7.65 8.97 -2.69
CA VAL A 286 8.66 9.94 -3.15
C VAL A 286 8.17 11.37 -2.95
N LEU A 287 6.97 11.69 -3.45
CA LEU A 287 6.45 13.07 -3.41
C LEU A 287 6.19 13.55 -1.97
N VAL A 288 5.65 12.68 -1.12
CA VAL A 288 5.44 12.97 0.31
C VAL A 288 6.78 13.17 1.02
N SER A 289 7.78 12.33 0.75
CA SER A 289 9.11 12.45 1.36
C SER A 289 9.79 13.77 1.00
N ILE A 290 9.68 14.22 -0.26
CA ILE A 290 10.14 15.55 -0.67
C ILE A 290 9.43 16.63 0.13
N GLY A 291 8.10 16.56 0.23
CA GLY A 291 7.30 17.53 0.98
C GLY A 291 7.73 17.62 2.44
N LEU A 292 7.82 16.49 3.14
CA LEU A 292 8.25 16.45 4.54
C LEU A 292 9.68 16.96 4.71
N TYR A 293 10.61 16.50 3.87
CA TYR A 293 12.01 16.92 3.94
C TYR A 293 12.18 18.42 3.69
N GLU A 294 11.58 18.96 2.63
CA GLU A 294 11.69 20.39 2.28
C GLU A 294 11.08 21.30 3.36
N MET A 295 9.94 20.89 3.94
CA MET A 295 9.31 21.64 5.03
C MET A 295 10.17 21.59 6.30
N ALA A 296 10.60 20.40 6.71
CA ALA A 296 11.46 20.23 7.88
C ALA A 296 12.82 20.95 7.71
N LEU A 297 13.36 20.98 6.48
CA LEU A 297 14.61 21.70 6.18
C LEU A 297 14.44 23.21 6.32
N ARG A 298 13.33 23.78 5.83
CA ARG A 298 13.02 25.23 5.97
C ARG A 298 12.84 25.65 7.42
N GLU A 299 12.29 24.77 8.25
CA GLU A 299 12.13 25.00 9.69
C GLU A 299 13.39 24.69 10.50
N GLY A 300 14.45 24.18 9.87
CA GLY A 300 15.71 23.84 10.54
C GLY A 300 15.63 22.61 11.44
N LEU A 301 14.62 21.76 11.24
CA LEU A 301 14.38 20.53 12.01
C LEU A 301 15.27 19.37 11.54
N VAL A 302 15.66 19.37 10.25
CA VAL A 302 16.60 18.37 9.73
C VAL A 302 18.00 18.70 10.23
N PRO A 303 18.71 17.76 10.91
CA PRO A 303 20.08 17.97 11.36
C PRO A 303 21.00 18.42 10.21
N ARG A 304 22.07 19.17 10.50
CA ARG A 304 23.15 19.41 9.53
C ARG A 304 24.25 18.40 9.85
N HIS A 305 24.41 17.38 9.00
CA HIS A 305 25.56 16.48 9.06
C HIS A 305 26.58 16.92 8.00
#